data_AF-A0A951GAM9-F1
#
_entry.id   AF-A0A951GAM9-F1
#
_cell.length_a   1.000
_cell.length_b   1.000
_cell.length_c   1.000
_cell.angle_alpha   90.00
_cell.angle_beta   90.00
_cell.angle_gamma   90.00
#
_symmetry.space_group_name_H-M   'P 1'
#
loop_
_entity.id
_entity.type
_entity.pdbx_description
1 polymer ?
#
loop_
_entity_poly.entity_id
_entity_poly.type
_entity_poly.pdbx_seq_one_letter_code
_entity_poly.pdbx_strand_id
1 'polypeptide(L)'
;MSSSMVLVDSARRRRSPATLPGYLAGRAPRNKGMQYPPDPPRPEEIIQVMRQAGHDRHGLRIRALIAVLWRGGLRISEALALNETDIDARRGSLMIRHGKGDKRREAGMDPFGFEQLAAWLTHRVLLPPDRCSACLTAPLAAGGGRPPPPEPSYATSRSRPASGAASRLISSVMPTPWS
;
A
#
# COMPACT_ATOMS: atom_id res chain seq x y z
N MET A 1 26.49 24.06 8.69
CA MET A 1 25.06 24.04 9.09
C MET A 1 24.42 22.85 8.37
N SER A 2 23.79 21.91 9.09
CA SER A 2 23.29 20.67 8.46
C SER A 2 21.94 20.91 7.78
N SER A 3 21.85 20.62 6.48
CA SER A 3 20.64 20.88 5.69
C SER A 3 19.62 19.75 5.87
N SER A 4 18.49 20.05 6.52
CA SER A 4 17.42 19.09 6.78
C SER A 4 16.66 18.73 5.50
N MET A 5 17.02 17.61 4.87
CA MET A 5 16.37 17.11 3.65
C MET A 5 14.89 16.77 3.94
N VAL A 6 13.99 17.60 3.41
CA VAL A 6 12.54 17.45 3.64
C VAL A 6 11.99 16.30 2.81
N LEU A 7 11.77 15.15 3.44
CA LEU A 7 11.16 13.99 2.82
C LEU A 7 9.69 14.27 2.44
N VAL A 8 9.36 14.04 1.15
CA VAL A 8 8.02 14.25 0.58
C VAL A 8 7.36 12.93 0.16
N ASP A 9 6.03 12.92 0.14
CA ASP A 9 5.23 11.79 -0.31
C ASP A 9 5.14 11.72 -1.85
N SER A 10 4.45 10.71 -2.37
CA SER A 10 4.25 10.50 -3.80
C SER A 10 3.50 11.66 -4.50
N ALA A 11 2.81 12.52 -3.73
CA ALA A 11 2.08 13.71 -4.16
C ALA A 11 2.82 15.02 -3.78
N ARG A 12 4.13 14.95 -3.50
CA ARG A 12 5.01 16.08 -3.12
C ARG A 12 4.65 16.80 -1.79
N ARG A 13 3.74 16.27 -0.98
CA ARG A 13 3.43 16.81 0.36
C ARG A 13 4.52 16.42 1.34
N ARG A 14 4.81 17.24 2.37
CA ARG A 14 5.76 16.87 3.43
C ARG A 14 5.28 15.60 4.15
N ARG A 15 6.15 14.59 4.30
CA ARG A 15 5.81 13.41 5.10
C ARG A 15 5.78 13.76 6.59
N SER A 16 4.82 13.21 7.32
CA SER A 16 4.92 13.15 8.78
C SER A 16 6.10 12.25 9.16
N PRO A 17 6.97 12.63 10.10
CA PRO A 17 8.04 11.76 10.61
C PRO A 17 7.54 10.39 11.07
N ALA A 18 6.30 10.30 11.55
CA ALA A 18 5.65 9.04 11.94
C ALA A 18 5.49 8.02 10.80
N THR A 19 5.66 8.42 9.54
CA THR A 19 5.62 7.54 8.35
C THR A 19 6.99 7.08 7.87
N LEU A 20 8.06 7.41 8.59
CA LEU A 20 9.43 7.03 8.22
C LEU A 20 9.83 5.69 8.87
N PRO A 21 10.52 4.79 8.14
CA PRO A 21 11.14 3.61 8.74
C PRO A 21 12.01 4.00 9.94
N GLY A 22 11.87 3.26 11.04
CA GLY A 22 12.64 3.51 12.27
C GLY A 22 12.14 4.65 13.17
N TYR A 23 11.08 5.40 12.83
CA TYR A 23 10.55 6.45 13.72
C TYR A 23 10.12 5.95 15.12
N LEU A 24 9.70 4.69 15.20
CA LEU A 24 9.38 3.99 16.46
C LEU A 24 10.47 3.01 16.91
N ALA A 25 11.68 3.06 16.33
CA ALA A 25 12.78 2.18 16.74
C ALA A 25 13.11 2.38 18.24
N GLY A 26 13.29 1.27 18.97
CA GLY A 26 13.51 1.28 20.41
C GLY A 26 12.31 1.70 21.28
N ARG A 27 11.23 2.24 20.69
CA ARG A 27 10.03 2.68 21.43
C ARG A 27 9.03 1.54 21.54
N ALA A 28 8.59 1.27 22.76
CA ALA A 28 7.42 0.41 22.98
C ALA A 28 6.18 1.03 22.31
N PRO A 29 5.30 0.21 21.69
CA PRO A 29 3.97 0.67 21.31
C PRO A 29 3.24 1.27 22.52
N ARG A 30 2.48 2.36 22.32
CA ARG A 30 1.73 3.05 23.40
C ARG A 30 0.80 2.10 24.19
N ASN A 31 0.35 1.02 23.54
CA ASN A 31 -0.57 0.04 24.08
C ASN A 31 0.15 -1.18 24.72
N LYS A 32 1.49 -1.19 24.81
CA LYS A 32 2.24 -2.30 25.41
C LYS A 32 1.91 -2.40 26.90
N GLY A 33 1.36 -3.54 27.32
CA GLY A 33 0.89 -3.78 28.69
C GLY A 33 -0.57 -3.37 28.93
N MET A 34 -1.22 -2.70 27.98
CA MET A 34 -2.66 -2.42 28.04
C MET A 34 -3.44 -3.59 27.43
N GLN A 35 -4.23 -4.29 28.24
CA GLN A 35 -5.17 -5.30 27.76
C GLN A 35 -6.58 -4.69 27.73
N TYR A 36 -7.07 -4.42 26.52
CA TYR A 36 -8.44 -3.96 26.31
C TYR A 36 -9.40 -5.16 26.31
N PRO A 37 -10.62 -5.04 26.86
CA PRO A 37 -11.64 -6.06 26.71
C PRO A 37 -12.02 -6.21 25.22
N PRO A 38 -12.43 -7.41 24.78
CA PRO A 38 -12.97 -7.59 23.43
C PRO A 38 -14.36 -6.94 23.36
N ASP A 39 -14.47 -5.85 22.59
CA ASP A 39 -15.71 -5.14 22.30
C ASP A 39 -16.08 -5.36 20.81
N PRO A 40 -16.75 -6.47 20.46
CA PRO A 40 -17.09 -6.79 19.08
C PRO A 40 -18.32 -5.98 18.62
N PRO A 41 -18.27 -5.31 17.45
CA PRO A 41 -19.41 -4.57 16.93
C PRO A 41 -20.59 -5.51 16.65
N ARG A 42 -21.80 -5.03 16.94
CA ARG A 42 -23.04 -5.80 16.78
C ARG A 42 -23.38 -6.00 15.30
N PRO A 43 -24.05 -7.09 14.90
CA PRO A 43 -24.43 -7.34 13.51
C PRO A 43 -25.18 -6.17 12.87
N GLU A 44 -26.04 -5.50 13.63
CA GLU A 44 -26.83 -4.35 13.19
C GLU A 44 -25.93 -3.15 12.86
N GLU A 45 -24.91 -2.90 13.67
CA GLU A 45 -23.95 -1.80 13.47
C GLU A 45 -23.10 -2.03 12.22
N ILE A 46 -22.64 -3.27 12.02
CA ILE A 46 -21.92 -3.67 10.80
C ILE A 46 -22.81 -3.45 9.57
N ILE A 47 -24.09 -3.85 9.63
CA ILE A 47 -25.07 -3.64 8.55
C ILE A 47 -25.29 -2.14 8.28
N GLN A 48 -25.36 -1.28 9.30
CA GLN A 48 -25.48 0.18 9.08
C GLN A 48 -24.21 0.77 8.43
N VAL A 49 -23.01 0.35 8.83
CA VAL A 49 -21.75 0.78 8.17
C VAL A 49 -21.71 0.30 6.71
N MET A 50 -22.14 -0.92 6.43
CA MET A 50 -22.25 -1.45 5.06
C MET A 50 -23.28 -0.71 4.21
N ARG A 51 -24.36 -0.18 4.80
CA ARG A 51 -25.33 0.69 4.11
C ARG A 51 -24.74 2.07 3.82
N GLN A 52 -24.01 2.67 4.76
CA GLN A 52 -23.36 3.97 4.57
C GLN A 52 -22.28 3.96 3.49
N ALA A 53 -21.66 2.80 3.21
CA ALA A 53 -20.73 2.64 2.10
C ALA A 53 -21.38 2.89 0.72
N GLY A 54 -22.70 2.70 0.59
CA GLY A 54 -23.45 2.97 -0.63
C GLY A 54 -23.52 1.82 -1.64
N HIS A 55 -23.89 2.19 -2.88
CA HIS A 55 -24.17 1.26 -3.99
C HIS A 55 -23.31 1.53 -5.24
N ASP A 56 -22.39 2.50 -5.18
CA ASP A 56 -21.44 2.74 -6.25
C ASP A 56 -20.31 1.70 -6.25
N ARG A 57 -19.44 1.74 -7.26
CA ARG A 57 -18.26 0.86 -7.39
C ARG A 57 -17.38 0.84 -6.14
N HIS A 58 -17.19 1.97 -5.45
CA HIS A 58 -16.39 2.07 -4.24
C HIS A 58 -17.15 1.51 -3.02
N GLY A 59 -18.44 1.81 -2.88
CA GLY A 59 -19.31 1.23 -1.87
C GLY A 59 -19.39 -0.29 -1.93
N LEU A 60 -19.56 -0.86 -3.12
CA LEU A 60 -19.56 -2.32 -3.33
C LEU A 60 -18.22 -2.96 -2.95
N ARG A 61 -17.09 -2.34 -3.32
CA ARG A 61 -15.75 -2.78 -2.88
C ARG A 61 -15.60 -2.76 -1.36
N ILE A 62 -16.09 -1.70 -0.70
CA ILE A 62 -16.03 -1.55 0.76
C ILE A 62 -16.92 -2.60 1.45
N ARG A 63 -18.13 -2.85 0.93
CA ARG A 63 -19.03 -3.91 1.43
C ARG A 63 -18.42 -5.30 1.29
N ALA A 64 -17.79 -5.61 0.15
CA ALA A 64 -17.07 -6.87 -0.06
C ALA A 64 -15.88 -7.02 0.91
N LEU A 65 -15.13 -5.94 1.16
CA LEU A 65 -14.04 -5.94 2.15
C LEU A 65 -14.56 -6.17 3.58
N ILE A 66 -15.63 -5.47 4.00
CA ILE A 66 -16.24 -5.67 5.32
C ILE A 66 -16.75 -7.11 5.47
N ALA A 67 -17.41 -7.65 4.44
CA ALA A 67 -17.91 -9.02 4.43
C ALA A 67 -16.78 -10.05 4.59
N VAL A 68 -15.69 -9.94 3.82
CA VAL A 68 -14.53 -10.86 3.89
C VAL A 68 -13.81 -10.78 5.25
N LEU A 69 -13.73 -9.60 5.86
CA LEU A 69 -13.15 -9.42 7.20
C LEU A 69 -14.05 -10.01 8.29
N TRP A 70 -15.35 -9.70 8.28
CA TRP A 70 -16.30 -10.10 9.31
C TRP A 70 -16.74 -11.56 9.21
N ARG A 71 -17.14 -12.01 8.01
CA ARG A 71 -17.71 -13.35 7.78
C ARG A 71 -16.64 -14.41 7.54
N GLY A 72 -15.57 -14.06 6.82
CA GLY A 72 -14.44 -14.97 6.55
C GLY A 72 -13.37 -15.01 7.66
N GLY A 73 -13.37 -14.04 8.59
CA GLY A 73 -12.34 -13.95 9.63
C GLY A 73 -10.92 -13.77 9.07
N LEU A 74 -10.79 -13.07 7.94
CA LEU A 74 -9.49 -12.71 7.35
C LEU A 74 -8.87 -11.54 8.11
N ARG A 75 -7.54 -11.56 8.24
CA ARG A 75 -6.78 -10.37 8.65
C ARG A 75 -6.79 -9.35 7.52
N ILE A 76 -6.66 -8.06 7.82
CA ILE A 76 -6.61 -7.00 6.79
C ILE A 76 -5.51 -7.24 5.74
N SER A 77 -4.36 -7.78 6.13
CA SER A 77 -3.28 -8.18 5.21
C SER A 77 -3.62 -9.40 4.36
N GLU A 78 -4.42 -10.34 4.88
CA GLU A 78 -4.88 -11.53 4.15
C GLU A 78 -5.95 -11.13 3.12
N ALA A 79 -6.91 -10.30 3.52
CA ALA A 79 -7.97 -9.80 2.64
C ALA A 79 -7.44 -8.90 1.50
N LEU A 80 -6.43 -8.07 1.78
CA LEU A 80 -5.77 -7.24 0.75
C LEU A 80 -4.82 -8.02 -0.17
N ALA A 81 -4.54 -9.30 0.12
CA ALA A 81 -3.71 -10.19 -0.71
C ALA A 81 -4.50 -11.31 -1.43
N LEU A 82 -5.79 -11.48 -1.10
CA LEU A 82 -6.71 -12.45 -1.69
C LEU A 82 -6.92 -12.16 -3.19
N ASN A 83 -6.79 -13.15 -4.07
CA ASN A 83 -6.99 -13.02 -5.52
C ASN A 83 -8.32 -13.67 -5.95
N GLU A 84 -8.77 -13.46 -7.19
CA GLU A 84 -10.00 -14.09 -7.70
C GLU A 84 -9.90 -15.62 -7.75
N THR A 85 -8.72 -16.15 -8.11
CA THR A 85 -8.42 -17.59 -8.07
C THR A 85 -8.43 -18.22 -6.67
N ASP A 86 -8.52 -17.40 -5.62
CA ASP A 86 -8.52 -17.83 -4.22
C ASP A 86 -9.93 -17.91 -3.64
N ILE A 87 -10.98 -17.73 -4.45
CA ILE A 87 -12.38 -17.68 -4.04
C ILE A 87 -13.13 -18.90 -4.59
N ASP A 88 -13.54 -19.83 -3.73
CA ASP A 88 -14.44 -20.94 -4.11
C ASP A 88 -15.84 -20.72 -3.53
N ALA A 89 -16.66 -20.00 -4.28
CA ALA A 89 -18.06 -19.74 -3.95
C ALA A 89 -18.97 -20.98 -4.02
N ARG A 90 -18.50 -22.11 -4.61
CA ARG A 90 -19.27 -23.38 -4.63
C ARG A 90 -19.05 -24.19 -3.36
N ARG A 91 -17.82 -24.17 -2.83
CA ARG A 91 -17.44 -24.82 -1.57
C ARG A 91 -17.63 -23.93 -0.34
N GLY A 92 -17.90 -22.64 -0.55
CA GLY A 92 -18.08 -21.66 0.53
C GLY A 92 -16.77 -21.26 1.20
N SER A 93 -15.64 -21.26 0.48
CA SER A 93 -14.33 -21.06 1.08
C SER A 93 -13.41 -20.07 0.35
N LEU A 94 -12.45 -19.52 1.10
CA LEU A 94 -11.44 -18.56 0.70
C LEU A 94 -10.05 -19.11 1.00
N MET A 95 -9.15 -19.07 0.02
CA MET A 95 -7.83 -19.68 0.07
C MET A 95 -6.74 -18.65 0.46
N ILE A 96 -6.37 -18.64 1.73
CA ILE A 96 -5.39 -17.70 2.27
C ILE A 96 -3.98 -18.27 2.05
N ARG A 97 -3.25 -17.73 1.07
CA ARG A 97 -1.89 -18.16 0.70
C ARG A 97 -0.87 -17.89 1.81
N HIS A 98 -0.83 -16.65 2.31
CA HIS A 98 0.18 -16.15 3.25
C HIS A 98 -0.47 -15.79 4.60
N GLY A 99 -0.66 -16.79 5.46
CA GLY A 99 -1.19 -16.61 6.82
C GLY A 99 -0.11 -16.29 7.86
N LYS A 100 -0.47 -16.35 9.15
CA LYS A 100 0.48 -16.15 10.26
C LYS A 100 1.62 -17.18 10.19
N GLY A 101 2.87 -16.70 10.08
CA GLY A 101 4.05 -17.55 9.92
C GLY A 101 4.18 -18.17 8.52
N ASP A 102 3.66 -17.47 7.50
CA ASP A 102 3.63 -17.85 6.09
C ASP A 102 2.93 -19.20 5.79
N LYS A 103 1.99 -19.58 6.66
CA LYS A 103 1.22 -20.82 6.52
C LYS A 103 -0.05 -20.59 5.72
N ARG A 104 -0.23 -21.39 4.66
CA ARG A 104 -1.48 -21.49 3.90
C ARG A 104 -2.62 -21.98 4.80
N ARG A 105 -3.81 -21.38 4.70
CA ARG A 105 -5.04 -21.85 5.35
C ARG A 105 -6.26 -21.66 4.45
N GLU A 106 -7.28 -22.49 4.62
CA GLU A 106 -8.60 -22.30 4.03
C GLU A 106 -9.52 -21.65 5.10
N ALA A 107 -10.37 -20.72 4.70
CA ALA A 107 -11.33 -20.06 5.58
C ALA A 107 -12.74 -20.19 5.00
N GLY A 108 -13.69 -20.70 5.77
CA GLY A 108 -15.10 -20.73 5.38
C GLY A 108 -15.72 -19.33 5.43
N MET A 109 -16.69 -19.07 4.56
CA MET A 109 -17.53 -17.88 4.58
C MET A 109 -18.97 -18.27 4.21
N ASP A 110 -19.95 -17.55 4.73
CA ASP A 110 -21.37 -17.88 4.54
C ASP A 110 -21.96 -17.25 3.26
N PRO A 111 -23.16 -17.68 2.81
CA PRO A 111 -23.77 -17.19 1.57
C PRO A 111 -23.90 -15.66 1.51
N PHE A 112 -24.29 -15.00 2.60
CA PHE A 112 -24.36 -13.53 2.65
C PHE A 112 -22.99 -12.88 2.38
N GLY A 113 -21.91 -13.42 2.95
CA GLY A 113 -20.55 -12.94 2.66
C GLY A 113 -20.19 -13.08 1.18
N PHE A 114 -20.61 -14.18 0.54
CA PHE A 114 -20.42 -14.40 -0.90
C PHE A 114 -21.30 -13.49 -1.77
N GLU A 115 -22.53 -13.16 -1.39
CA GLU A 115 -23.37 -12.18 -2.10
C GLU A 115 -22.69 -10.80 -2.19
N GLN A 116 -22.14 -10.31 -1.07
CA GLN A 116 -21.46 -9.01 -1.04
C GLN A 116 -20.18 -9.03 -1.88
N LEU A 117 -19.44 -10.16 -1.87
CA LEU A 117 -18.23 -10.35 -2.67
C LEU A 117 -18.55 -10.48 -4.17
N ALA A 118 -19.58 -11.23 -4.54
CA ALA A 118 -20.05 -11.38 -5.92
C ALA A 118 -20.52 -10.06 -6.52
N ALA A 119 -21.26 -9.24 -5.76
CA ALA A 119 -21.69 -7.90 -6.20
C ALA A 119 -20.49 -7.00 -6.56
N TRP A 120 -19.36 -7.12 -5.86
CA TRP A 120 -18.12 -6.43 -6.23
C TRP A 120 -17.43 -7.07 -7.45
N LEU A 121 -17.32 -8.40 -7.50
CA LEU A 121 -16.65 -9.13 -8.59
C LEU A 121 -17.29 -8.82 -9.96
N THR A 122 -18.62 -8.73 -10.05
CA THR A 122 -19.34 -8.33 -11.27
C THR A 122 -18.84 -6.99 -11.85
N HIS A 123 -18.46 -6.03 -11.00
CA HIS A 123 -17.87 -4.77 -11.45
C HIS A 123 -16.35 -4.83 -11.64
N ARG A 124 -15.65 -5.78 -11.00
CA ARG A 124 -14.19 -5.94 -11.15
C ARG A 124 -13.80 -6.49 -12.51
N VAL A 125 -14.61 -7.36 -13.12
CA VAL A 125 -14.40 -7.89 -14.48
C VAL A 125 -14.34 -6.78 -15.55
N LEU A 126 -14.94 -5.61 -15.27
CA LEU A 126 -14.91 -4.43 -16.16
C LEU A 126 -13.65 -3.54 -15.98
N LEU A 127 -12.74 -3.90 -15.06
CA LEU A 127 -11.50 -3.16 -14.81
C LEU A 127 -10.31 -3.87 -15.48
N PRO A 128 -9.29 -3.13 -15.95
CA PRO A 128 -8.05 -3.76 -16.41
C PRO A 128 -7.39 -4.57 -15.28
N PRO A 129 -6.65 -5.65 -15.61
CA PRO A 129 -5.93 -6.45 -14.61
C PRO A 129 -4.62 -5.77 -14.15
N ASP A 130 -4.57 -4.44 -14.04
CA ASP A 130 -3.30 -3.70 -13.95
C ASP A 130 -2.65 -3.76 -12.55
N ARG A 131 -1.67 -4.67 -12.45
CA ARG A 131 -0.64 -4.82 -11.39
C ARG A 131 -1.10 -5.16 -9.97
N CYS A 132 -2.38 -5.01 -9.64
CA CYS A 132 -2.94 -5.44 -8.36
C CYS A 132 -3.89 -6.63 -8.56
N SER A 133 -3.35 -7.86 -8.61
CA SER A 133 -4.14 -9.10 -8.77
C SER A 133 -5.17 -9.30 -7.64
N ALA A 134 -4.89 -8.76 -6.45
CA ALA A 134 -5.75 -8.84 -5.28
C ALA A 134 -7.17 -8.29 -5.53
N CYS A 135 -8.18 -9.13 -5.31
CA CYS A 135 -9.57 -8.87 -5.67
C CYS A 135 -10.15 -7.63 -4.95
N LEU A 136 -9.76 -7.39 -3.70
CA LEU A 136 -10.20 -6.24 -2.90
C LEU A 136 -9.32 -4.98 -3.10
N THR A 137 -8.41 -4.99 -4.07
CA THR A 137 -7.66 -3.80 -4.51
C THR A 137 -8.20 -3.32 -5.86
N ALA A 138 -8.64 -2.06 -5.89
CA ALA A 138 -8.88 -1.33 -7.14
C ALA A 138 -7.60 -0.58 -7.54
N PRO A 139 -7.34 -0.36 -8.84
CA PRO A 139 -6.28 0.54 -9.26
C PRO A 139 -6.51 1.94 -8.65
N LEU A 140 -5.44 2.53 -8.12
CA LEU A 140 -5.43 3.96 -7.81
C LEU A 140 -5.63 4.69 -9.15
N ALA A 141 -6.69 5.50 -9.27
CA ALA A 141 -7.13 6.03 -10.55
C ALA A 141 -5.96 6.60 -11.37
N ALA A 142 -5.80 6.13 -12.61
CA ALA A 142 -4.61 6.31 -13.44
C ALA A 142 -4.49 7.73 -14.04
N GLY A 143 -4.47 8.75 -13.18
CA GLY A 143 -4.24 10.15 -13.54
C GLY A 143 -2.78 10.42 -13.86
N GLY A 144 -2.37 10.12 -15.09
CA GLY A 144 -1.05 10.42 -15.64
C GLY A 144 -0.01 9.32 -15.40
N GLY A 145 0.51 8.76 -16.49
CA GLY A 145 1.61 7.80 -16.43
C GLY A 145 2.88 8.46 -15.91
N ARG A 146 3.47 7.89 -14.85
CA ARG A 146 4.75 8.35 -14.30
C ARG A 146 5.91 7.64 -15.03
N PRO A 147 6.83 8.36 -15.71
CA PRO A 147 8.08 7.77 -16.18
C PRO A 147 8.91 7.25 -14.98
N PRO A 148 9.83 6.29 -15.19
CA PRO A 148 10.70 5.80 -14.11
C PRO A 148 11.38 6.98 -13.38
N PRO A 149 11.58 6.89 -12.05
CA PRO A 149 12.30 7.92 -11.34
C PRO A 149 13.70 8.08 -11.97
N PRO A 150 14.16 9.30 -12.26
CA PRO A 150 15.55 9.48 -12.66
C PRO A 150 16.47 9.01 -11.53
N GLU A 151 17.66 8.53 -11.91
CA GLU A 151 18.78 8.30 -11.01
C GLU A 151 18.95 9.46 -10.02
N PRO A 152 19.40 9.21 -8.77
CA PRO A 152 19.49 10.23 -7.72
C PRO A 152 20.60 11.25 -8.00
N SER A 153 20.32 12.17 -8.94
CA SER A 153 21.16 13.33 -9.26
C SER A 153 21.19 14.27 -8.06
N TYR A 154 22.25 14.14 -7.24
CA TYR A 154 22.56 15.05 -6.15
C TYR A 154 22.77 16.47 -6.68
N ALA A 155 21.70 17.28 -6.63
CA ALA A 155 21.71 18.66 -7.06
C ALA A 155 22.46 19.55 -6.06
N THR A 156 23.79 19.50 -6.08
CA THR A 156 24.65 20.40 -5.30
C THR A 156 24.35 21.84 -5.67
N SER A 157 23.82 22.61 -4.72
CA SER A 157 23.57 24.04 -4.89
C SER A 157 24.90 24.77 -5.07
N ARG A 158 25.10 25.37 -6.26
CA ARG A 158 26.30 26.17 -6.55
C ARG A 158 26.35 27.36 -5.60
N SER A 159 27.39 27.44 -4.79
CA SER A 159 27.75 28.67 -4.08
C SER A 159 28.13 29.76 -5.09
N ARG A 160 27.83 31.01 -4.77
CA ARG A 160 28.32 32.17 -5.54
C ARG A 160 29.82 32.31 -5.27
N PRO A 161 30.65 32.59 -6.29
CA PRO A 161 32.10 32.71 -6.08
C PRO A 161 32.44 33.95 -5.25
N ALA A 162 33.30 33.77 -4.25
CA ALA A 162 34.10 34.86 -3.70
C ALA A 162 35.38 35.02 -4.55
N SER A 163 35.88 36.25 -4.69
CA SER A 163 37.11 36.53 -5.44
C SER A 163 38.36 36.09 -4.66
N GLY A 164 39.32 35.47 -5.34
CA GLY A 164 40.58 35.02 -4.74
C GLY A 164 41.62 34.60 -5.77
N ALA A 165 42.77 35.26 -5.74
CA ALA A 165 43.97 34.98 -6.54
C ALA A 165 44.68 33.70 -6.02
N ALA A 166 45.58 33.00 -6.75
CA ALA A 166 45.96 33.03 -8.17
C ALA A 166 46.95 31.88 -8.52
N SER A 167 47.25 31.75 -9.82
CA SER A 167 48.52 31.27 -10.40
C SER A 167 48.93 29.78 -10.32
N ARG A 168 49.09 29.22 -11.54
CA ARG A 168 50.19 28.32 -11.99
C ARG A 168 50.16 26.87 -11.45
N LEU A 169 50.64 25.85 -12.18
CA LEU A 169 51.53 25.80 -13.36
C LEU A 169 51.00 24.84 -14.46
N ILE A 170 51.82 24.53 -15.47
CA ILE A 170 51.49 23.82 -16.74
C ILE A 170 52.21 22.45 -16.79
N SER A 171 51.82 21.59 -17.75
CA SER A 171 52.44 20.31 -18.19
C SER A 171 51.81 19.05 -17.55
N SER A 172 51.63 17.91 -18.24
CA SER A 172 52.06 17.53 -19.60
C SER A 172 51.21 16.44 -20.28
N VAL A 173 51.20 16.47 -21.63
CA VAL A 173 51.27 15.32 -22.59
C VAL A 173 50.18 14.20 -22.62
N MET A 174 49.62 14.01 -23.83
CA MET A 174 48.80 12.90 -24.38
C MET A 174 49.68 11.68 -24.80
N PRO A 175 49.22 10.52 -25.36
CA PRO A 175 47.91 10.12 -25.93
C PRO A 175 47.34 8.85 -25.22
N THR A 176 46.59 7.85 -25.76
CA THR A 176 46.22 7.38 -27.12
C THR A 176 44.94 6.51 -27.06
N PRO A 177 44.10 6.42 -28.12
CA PRO A 177 42.94 5.52 -28.17
C PRO A 177 43.26 4.14 -28.81
N TRP A 178 42.19 3.38 -29.13
CA TRP A 178 42.13 2.02 -29.69
C TRP A 178 42.38 0.91 -28.62
N SER A 179 41.64 -0.20 -28.62
CA SER A 179 40.78 -0.78 -29.69
C SER A 179 39.29 -0.74 -29.40
#